data_AF-A0A371GB91-F1
#
_entry.id   AF-A0A371GB91-F1
#
_cell.length_a   1.000
_cell.length_b   1.000
_cell.length_c   1.000
_cell.angle_alpha   90.00
_cell.angle_beta   90.00
_cell.angle_gamma   90.00
#
_symmetry.space_group_name_H-M   'P 1'
#
loop_
_entity.id
_entity.type
_entity.pdbx_description
1 polymer ?
#
loop_
_entity_poly.entity_id
_entity_poly.type
_entity_poly.pdbx_seq_one_letter_code
_entity_poly.pdbx_strand_id
1 'polypeptide(L)'
;MDHFPLPFIDQVLEKLAGKSHYCFLHAICKSILHLKIKTTFTCPFGTFMYTRIPFALCNALSIFQCCMTSFFLNLLQDYMEVFMDDFTVLTRCIDTNLVLNFEKCHFMVTEGILLGHLVSNRGIEVDKSKIDIITSLPNPTSMWEVRSFLGHAGFYRRFIKNFNKIALPLSKLLQKDVEFNFDHPCIEAFQELKN
;
A
#
# COMPACT_ATOMS: atom_id res chain seq x y z
N MET A 1 6.64 -9.91 19.96
CA MET A 1 6.41 -8.49 19.61
C MET A 1 5.34 -8.51 18.54
N ASP A 2 4.16 -8.06 18.91
CA ASP A 2 2.89 -8.46 18.30
C ASP A 2 2.82 -8.07 16.83
N HIS A 3 2.50 -9.06 15.99
CA HIS A 3 2.27 -8.85 14.57
C HIS A 3 0.94 -8.11 14.45
N PHE A 4 0.98 -6.78 14.33
CA PHE A 4 -0.23 -6.00 14.07
C PHE A 4 -0.71 -6.34 12.65
N PRO A 5 -1.88 -6.97 12.47
CA PRO A 5 -2.32 -7.38 11.15
C PRO A 5 -2.77 -6.13 10.36
N LEU A 6 -2.15 -5.93 9.19
CA LEU A 6 -2.67 -4.98 8.21
C LEU A 6 -3.98 -5.54 7.66
N PRO A 7 -5.07 -4.74 7.61
CA PRO A 7 -6.29 -5.17 6.92
C PRO A 7 -5.96 -5.41 5.44
N PHE A 8 -6.62 -6.39 4.83
CA PHE A 8 -6.48 -6.62 3.40
C PHE A 8 -6.89 -5.37 2.64
N ILE A 9 -6.07 -4.95 1.68
CA ILE A 9 -6.29 -3.75 0.85
C ILE A 9 -7.70 -3.79 0.23
N ASP A 10 -8.12 -4.96 -0.26
CA ASP A 10 -9.43 -5.23 -0.85
C ASP A 10 -10.58 -4.82 0.07
N GLN A 11 -10.54 -5.23 1.35
CA GLN A 11 -11.59 -4.92 2.33
C GLN A 11 -11.67 -3.42 2.65
N VAL A 12 -10.53 -2.74 2.65
CA VAL A 12 -10.48 -1.28 2.88
C VAL A 12 -11.09 -0.55 1.67
N LEU A 13 -10.72 -0.95 0.46
CA LEU A 13 -11.20 -0.32 -0.76
C LEU A 13 -12.70 -0.56 -0.98
N GLU A 14 -13.20 -1.77 -0.72
CA GLU A 14 -14.63 -2.10 -0.87
C GLU A 14 -15.52 -1.23 0.01
N LYS A 15 -15.08 -0.92 1.23
CA LYS A 15 -15.81 -0.01 2.14
C LYS A 15 -15.86 1.43 1.65
N LEU A 16 -14.85 1.85 0.88
CA LEU A 16 -14.68 3.23 0.41
C LEU A 16 -15.22 3.45 -1.00
N ALA A 17 -15.41 2.38 -1.77
CA ALA A 17 -15.93 2.44 -3.13
C ALA A 17 -17.36 3.04 -3.16
N GLY A 18 -17.66 3.84 -4.18
CA GLY A 18 -19.02 4.33 -4.44
C GLY A 18 -19.47 5.54 -3.60
N LYS A 19 -18.57 6.16 -2.84
CA LYS A 19 -18.85 7.40 -2.11
C LYS A 19 -18.76 8.60 -3.07
N SER A 20 -19.52 9.66 -2.78
CA SER A 20 -19.57 10.85 -3.64
C SER A 20 -18.34 11.75 -3.51
N HIS A 21 -17.77 11.82 -2.30
CA HIS A 21 -16.62 12.66 -1.98
C HIS A 21 -15.66 11.91 -1.06
N TYR A 22 -14.39 12.33 -1.10
CA TYR A 22 -13.27 11.76 -0.35
C TYR A 22 -12.42 12.88 0.24
N CYS A 23 -11.91 12.64 1.45
CA CYS A 23 -10.86 13.45 2.07
C CYS A 23 -9.63 12.57 2.31
N PHE A 24 -8.52 12.88 1.64
CA PHE A 24 -7.23 12.21 1.78
C PHE A 24 -6.32 13.05 2.67
N LEU A 25 -6.01 12.55 3.87
CA LEU A 25 -5.17 13.22 4.85
C LEU A 25 -3.78 12.60 4.89
N HIS A 26 -2.74 13.43 4.77
CA HIS A 26 -1.36 12.98 4.89
C HIS A 26 -0.80 13.31 6.27
N ALA A 27 -0.98 12.37 7.20
CA ALA A 27 -0.53 12.47 8.58
C ALA A 27 0.93 12.06 8.75
N ILE A 28 1.70 12.90 9.44
CA ILE A 28 3.04 12.57 9.94
C ILE A 28 2.96 12.45 11.46
N CYS A 29 3.17 11.24 11.94
CA CYS A 29 3.27 10.96 13.36
C CYS A 29 4.64 11.45 13.87
N LYS A 30 4.65 12.59 14.59
CA LYS A 30 5.87 13.07 15.26
C LYS A 30 6.07 12.45 16.63
N SER A 31 5.05 11.74 17.16
CA SER A 31 5.11 11.20 18.51
C SER A 31 6.09 10.04 18.59
N ILE A 32 6.92 10.15 19.63
CA ILE A 32 7.95 9.20 20.01
C ILE A 32 7.19 8.02 20.60
N LEU A 33 6.85 6.99 19.80
CA LEU A 33 6.55 5.71 20.44
C LEU A 33 7.84 5.33 21.17
N HIS A 34 7.74 5.17 22.49
CA HIS A 34 8.83 5.06 23.46
C HIS A 34 9.65 3.78 23.25
N LEU A 35 10.31 3.65 22.10
CA LEU A 35 11.18 2.54 21.71
C LEU A 35 12.58 2.79 22.31
N LYS A 36 12.63 3.00 23.63
CA LYS A 36 13.81 3.48 24.35
C LYS A 36 15.07 2.58 24.25
N ILE A 37 14.96 1.36 23.74
CA ILE A 37 16.03 0.35 23.89
C ILE A 37 16.62 -0.13 22.54
N LYS A 38 16.02 0.18 21.37
CA LYS A 38 16.39 -0.46 20.09
C LYS A 38 16.89 0.45 18.97
N THR A 39 17.15 1.73 19.23
CA THR A 39 17.56 2.71 18.20
C THR A 39 18.90 3.40 18.49
N THR A 40 19.73 2.82 19.35
CA THR A 40 21.11 3.29 19.57
C THR A 40 22.02 2.89 18.42
N PHE A 41 22.91 3.80 18.02
CA PHE A 41 23.97 3.54 17.05
C PHE A 41 25.31 4.07 17.58
N THR A 42 26.39 3.40 17.21
CA THR A 42 27.75 3.76 17.63
C THR A 42 28.50 4.34 16.43
N CYS A 43 29.14 5.49 16.62
CA CYS A 43 30.10 6.05 15.67
C CYS A 43 31.40 6.40 16.41
N PRO A 44 32.49 6.76 15.70
CA PRO A 44 33.78 7.08 16.33
C PRO A 44 33.73 8.20 17.39
N PHE A 45 32.69 9.02 17.37
CA PHE A 45 32.48 10.14 18.29
C PHE A 45 31.60 9.80 19.50
N GLY A 46 31.10 8.57 19.61
CA GLY A 46 30.29 8.11 20.74
C GLY A 46 29.08 7.26 20.35
N THR A 47 28.28 6.94 21.34
CA THR A 47 27.00 6.23 21.15
C THR A 47 25.86 7.23 21.22
N PHE A 48 25.03 7.24 20.18
CA PHE A 48 23.90 8.14 20.03
C PHE A 48 22.60 7.35 19.93
N MET A 49 21.48 7.96 20.29
CA MET A 49 20.15 7.35 20.20
C MET A 49 19.23 8.21 19.35
N TYR A 50 18.49 7.60 18.43
CA TYR A 50 17.46 8.32 17.71
C TYR A 50 16.31 8.70 18.65
N THR A 51 15.95 9.99 18.65
CA THR A 51 14.81 10.54 19.39
C THR A 51 13.48 10.38 18.64
N ARG A 52 13.53 9.97 17.37
CA ARG A 52 12.38 9.69 16.49
C ARG A 52 12.59 8.36 15.79
N ILE A 53 11.53 7.74 15.29
CA ILE A 53 11.64 6.49 14.52
C ILE A 53 12.46 6.79 13.24
N PRO A 54 13.62 6.14 13.04
CA PRO A 54 14.37 6.31 11.80
C PRO A 54 13.66 5.60 10.65
N PHE A 55 13.73 6.17 9.45
CA PHE A 55 13.05 5.67 8.25
C PHE A 55 13.43 4.22 7.90
N ALA A 56 14.65 3.79 8.24
CA ALA A 56 15.20 2.47 7.92
C ALA A 56 14.82 1.36 8.92
N LEU A 57 13.97 1.63 9.92
CA LEU A 57 13.57 0.59 10.87
C LEU A 57 12.61 -0.39 10.17
N CYS A 58 12.95 -1.69 10.11
CA CYS A 58 12.11 -2.71 9.47
C CYS A 58 10.66 -2.77 9.99
N ASN A 59 10.42 -2.26 11.21
CA ASN A 59 9.10 -2.20 11.85
C ASN A 59 8.48 -0.79 11.85
N ALA A 60 9.06 0.19 11.15
CA ALA A 60 8.56 1.57 11.16
C ALA A 60 7.08 1.65 10.74
N LEU A 61 6.69 0.87 9.73
CA LEU A 61 5.31 0.84 9.22
C LEU A 61 4.32 0.22 10.23
N SER A 62 4.69 -0.89 10.88
CA SER A 62 3.83 -1.52 11.90
C SER A 62 3.71 -0.67 13.15
N ILE A 63 4.81 0.00 13.56
CA ILE A 63 4.78 0.97 14.65
C ILE A 63 3.91 2.18 14.28
N PHE A 64 4.06 2.72 13.07
CA PHE A 64 3.23 3.82 12.59
C PHE A 64 1.75 3.42 12.57
N GLN A 65 1.43 2.23 12.09
CA GLN A 65 0.06 1.72 12.07
C GLN A 65 -0.48 1.48 13.48
N CYS A 66 0.32 0.97 14.41
CA CYS A 66 -0.07 0.86 15.83
C CYS A 66 -0.34 2.24 16.43
N CYS A 67 0.49 3.25 16.13
CA CYS A 67 0.24 4.63 16.57
C CYS A 67 -1.07 5.17 15.98
N MET A 68 -1.27 5.01 14.68
CA MET A 68 -2.49 5.44 14.00
C MET A 68 -3.70 4.70 14.54
N THR A 69 -3.61 3.39 14.76
CA THR A 69 -4.73 2.61 15.30
C THR A 69 -5.00 3.00 16.75
N SER A 70 -4.00 3.15 17.61
CA SER A 70 -4.18 3.65 18.98
C SER A 70 -4.82 5.06 19.00
N PHE A 71 -4.42 5.94 18.07
CA PHE A 71 -5.02 7.27 17.90
C PHE A 71 -6.49 7.18 17.45
N PHE A 72 -6.77 6.35 16.45
CA PHE A 72 -8.12 6.19 15.90
C PHE A 72 -8.99 5.23 16.70
N LEU A 73 -8.49 4.38 17.60
CA LEU A 73 -9.30 3.40 18.34
C LEU A 73 -10.35 4.07 19.20
N ASN A 74 -10.03 5.21 19.80
CA ASN A 74 -10.98 6.05 20.53
C ASN A 74 -12.00 6.77 19.61
N LEU A 75 -11.73 6.84 18.30
CA LEU A 75 -12.63 7.37 17.26
C LEU A 75 -13.42 6.25 16.56
N LEU A 76 -12.85 5.04 16.50
CA LEU A 76 -13.37 3.84 15.85
C LEU A 76 -14.49 3.18 16.65
N GLN A 77 -14.57 3.45 17.95
CA GLN A 77 -15.57 2.86 18.83
C GLN A 77 -16.98 3.42 18.60
N ASP A 78 -17.11 4.59 17.95
CA ASP A 78 -18.42 5.18 17.67
C ASP A 78 -18.76 5.29 16.16
N TYR A 79 -17.86 5.67 15.25
CA TYR A 79 -18.24 5.81 13.83
C TYR A 79 -17.03 5.62 12.91
N MET A 80 -16.90 4.41 12.33
CA MET A 80 -16.12 4.22 11.08
C MET A 80 -17.04 4.11 9.86
N GLU A 81 -18.20 4.75 9.94
CA GLU A 81 -19.02 5.16 8.81
C GLU A 81 -19.24 6.66 8.96
N VAL A 82 -18.88 7.43 7.93
CA VAL A 82 -19.13 8.88 7.80
C VAL A 82 -18.09 9.79 8.49
N PHE A 83 -17.26 10.41 7.65
CA PHE A 83 -17.01 11.86 7.63
C PHE A 83 -17.34 12.59 8.94
N MET A 84 -16.33 12.90 9.74
CA MET A 84 -16.48 13.84 10.85
C MET A 84 -15.54 15.02 10.59
N ASP A 85 -16.19 16.14 10.27
CA ASP A 85 -15.73 17.52 10.18
C ASP A 85 -14.20 17.70 10.16
N ASP A 86 -13.64 18.14 9.03
CA ASP A 86 -12.21 18.37 8.84
C ASP A 86 -11.60 19.15 10.03
N PHE A 87 -12.39 20.01 10.68
CA PHE A 87 -12.05 20.72 11.90
C PHE A 87 -11.85 19.83 13.14
N THR A 88 -12.69 18.84 13.42
CA THR A 88 -12.54 17.97 14.60
C THR A 88 -11.33 17.03 14.49
N VAL A 89 -11.06 16.51 13.30
CA VAL A 89 -9.84 15.73 13.01
C VAL A 89 -8.63 16.64 13.12
N LEU A 90 -8.69 17.87 12.58
CA LEU A 90 -7.58 18.82 12.61
C LEU A 90 -7.26 19.28 14.04
N THR A 91 -8.27 19.64 14.85
CA THR A 91 -8.10 20.04 16.24
C THR A 91 -7.46 18.93 17.06
N ARG A 92 -7.91 17.67 16.90
CA ARG A 92 -7.27 16.54 17.60
C ARG A 92 -5.89 16.18 17.06
N CYS A 93 -5.61 16.40 15.78
CA CYS A 93 -4.26 16.25 15.24
C CYS A 93 -3.30 17.23 15.92
N ILE A 94 -3.72 18.48 16.11
CA ILE A 94 -2.97 19.52 16.82
C ILE A 94 -2.72 19.08 18.28
N ASP A 95 -3.76 18.61 18.98
CA ASP A 95 -3.65 18.19 20.39
C ASP A 95 -2.74 16.97 20.61
N THR A 96 -2.53 16.13 19.60
CA THR A 96 -1.80 14.85 19.71
C THR A 96 -0.42 14.84 19.05
N ASN A 97 0.10 16.03 18.70
CA ASN A 97 1.39 16.20 17.99
C ASN A 97 1.44 15.52 16.62
N LEU A 98 0.29 15.28 15.99
CA LEU A 98 0.19 14.71 14.66
C LEU A 98 0.17 15.87 13.66
N VAL A 99 1.16 15.90 12.75
CA VAL A 99 1.29 17.01 11.82
C VAL A 99 0.82 16.59 10.46
N LEU A 100 -0.21 17.28 9.96
CA LEU A 100 -0.69 17.10 8.60
C LEU A 100 0.23 17.84 7.63
N ASN A 101 0.60 17.16 6.56
CA ASN A 101 1.19 17.83 5.42
C ASN A 101 0.06 18.34 4.52
N PHE A 102 -0.35 19.59 4.72
CA PHE A 102 -1.45 20.22 3.98
C PHE A 102 -1.24 20.23 2.47
N GLU A 103 0.00 20.33 1.97
CA GLU A 103 0.31 20.29 0.53
C GLU A 103 -0.02 18.94 -0.10
N LYS A 104 -0.06 17.88 0.72
CA LYS A 104 -0.39 16.50 0.30
C LYS A 104 -1.79 16.07 0.73
N CYS A 105 -2.55 16.95 1.38
CA CYS A 105 -3.93 16.67 1.75
C CYS A 105 -4.86 17.09 0.62
N HIS A 106 -5.86 16.27 0.34
CA HIS A 106 -6.88 16.55 -0.67
C HIS A 106 -8.24 16.45 -0.01
N PHE A 107 -9.03 17.53 -0.03
CA PHE A 107 -10.31 17.61 0.65
C PHE A 107 -11.45 17.65 -0.35
N MET A 108 -12.53 16.93 -0.03
CA MET A 108 -13.79 16.93 -0.77
C MET A 108 -13.62 16.67 -2.28
N VAL A 109 -12.70 15.77 -2.65
CA VAL A 109 -12.48 15.35 -4.04
C VAL A 109 -13.42 14.22 -4.42
N THR A 110 -13.77 14.10 -5.70
CA THR A 110 -14.68 13.05 -6.20
C THR A 110 -13.99 11.72 -6.47
N GLU A 111 -12.66 11.74 -6.59
CA GLU A 111 -11.82 10.56 -6.79
C GLU A 111 -10.41 10.79 -6.24
N GLY A 112 -9.65 9.71 -6.01
CA GLY A 112 -8.24 9.82 -5.65
C GLY A 112 -7.54 8.47 -5.54
N ILE A 113 -6.20 8.52 -5.46
CA ILE A 113 -5.37 7.31 -5.37
C ILE A 113 -5.21 6.89 -3.91
N LEU A 114 -5.73 5.71 -3.56
CA LEU A 114 -5.58 5.09 -2.26
C LEU A 114 -4.92 3.72 -2.40
N LEU A 115 -3.80 3.51 -1.69
CA LEU A 115 -3.05 2.25 -1.70
C LEU A 115 -2.69 1.77 -3.12
N GLY A 116 -2.57 2.68 -4.09
CA GLY A 116 -2.26 2.35 -5.47
C GLY A 116 -3.44 1.98 -6.35
N HIS A 117 -4.67 2.24 -5.90
CA HIS A 117 -5.91 2.10 -6.66
C HIS A 117 -6.60 3.45 -6.77
N LEU A 118 -7.27 3.71 -7.89
CA LEU A 118 -8.15 4.86 -8.04
C LEU A 118 -9.49 4.52 -7.40
N VAL A 119 -9.91 5.29 -6.41
CA VAL A 119 -11.22 5.14 -5.77
C VAL A 119 -12.08 6.32 -6.17
N SER A 120 -13.31 6.03 -6.62
CA SER A 120 -14.28 7.03 -7.06
C SER A 120 -15.70 6.58 -6.76
N ASN A 121 -16.67 7.44 -7.07
CA ASN A 121 -18.09 7.11 -7.01
C ASN A 121 -18.50 5.96 -7.96
N ARG A 122 -17.69 5.65 -8.98
CA ARG A 122 -17.91 4.53 -9.92
C ARG A 122 -17.43 3.20 -9.35
N GLY A 123 -16.59 3.24 -8.32
CA GLY A 123 -16.02 2.06 -7.68
C GLY A 123 -14.51 2.17 -7.54
N ILE A 124 -13.83 1.06 -7.77
CA ILE A 124 -12.38 0.93 -7.65
C ILE A 124 -11.84 0.64 -9.04
N GLU A 125 -10.86 1.42 -9.47
CA GLU A 125 -10.17 1.26 -10.74
C GLU A 125 -8.66 1.14 -10.49
N VAL A 126 -7.95 0.68 -11.51
CA VAL A 126 -6.48 0.63 -11.49
C VAL A 126 -5.92 2.00 -11.85
N ASP A 127 -4.87 2.42 -11.14
CA ASP A 127 -4.11 3.62 -11.48
C ASP A 127 -3.49 3.49 -12.88
N LYS A 128 -3.94 4.35 -13.81
CA LYS A 128 -3.50 4.33 -15.23
C LYS A 128 -1.99 4.40 -15.38
N SER A 129 -1.31 5.18 -14.52
CA SER A 129 0.15 5.29 -14.57
C SER A 129 0.85 3.95 -14.36
N LYS A 130 0.23 3.03 -13.63
CA LYS A 130 0.76 1.68 -13.40
C LYS A 130 0.40 0.71 -14.53
N ILE A 131 -0.71 0.93 -15.22
CA ILE A 131 -1.09 0.16 -16.41
C ILE A 131 -0.09 0.43 -17.53
N ASP A 132 0.26 1.70 -17.74
CA ASP A 132 1.20 2.13 -18.80
C ASP A 132 2.59 1.49 -18.61
N ILE A 133 3.04 1.39 -17.36
CA ILE A 133 4.30 0.71 -17.03
C ILE A 133 4.21 -0.77 -17.41
N ILE A 134 3.15 -1.47 -17.02
CA ILE A 134 2.97 -2.90 -17.29
C ILE A 134 2.87 -3.19 -18.80
N THR A 135 2.10 -2.38 -19.54
CA THR A 135 1.94 -2.51 -21.00
C THR A 135 3.25 -2.27 -21.75
N SER A 136 4.14 -1.44 -21.22
CA SER A 136 5.46 -1.18 -21.84
C SER A 136 6.53 -2.25 -21.57
N LEU A 137 6.29 -3.22 -20.66
CA LEU A 137 7.31 -4.19 -20.28
C LEU A 137 7.71 -5.12 -21.44
N PRO A 138 9.01 -5.36 -21.66
CA PRO A 138 9.48 -6.35 -22.63
C PRO A 138 9.18 -7.77 -22.15
N ASN A 139 9.28 -8.74 -23.07
CA ASN A 139 9.14 -10.15 -22.71
C ASN A 139 10.25 -10.54 -21.71
N PRO A 140 9.90 -11.23 -20.62
CA PRO A 140 10.86 -11.62 -19.61
C PRO A 140 11.87 -12.65 -20.16
N THR A 141 13.12 -12.44 -19.81
CA THR A 141 14.27 -13.25 -20.23
C THR A 141 14.76 -14.20 -19.13
N SER A 142 14.19 -14.12 -17.94
CA SER A 142 14.56 -14.96 -16.80
C SER A 142 13.37 -15.29 -15.89
N MET A 143 13.51 -16.36 -15.09
CA MET A 143 12.53 -16.74 -14.06
C MET A 143 12.31 -15.62 -13.03
N TRP A 144 13.33 -14.82 -12.72
CA TRP A 144 13.22 -13.70 -11.78
C TRP A 144 12.31 -12.60 -12.31
N GLU A 145 12.40 -12.30 -13.60
CA GLU A 145 11.52 -11.32 -14.27
C GLU A 145 10.08 -11.83 -14.34
N VAL A 146 9.87 -13.11 -14.66
CA VAL A 146 8.53 -13.74 -14.60
C VAL A 146 7.94 -13.66 -13.18
N ARG A 147 8.75 -13.96 -12.16
CA ARG A 147 8.32 -13.89 -10.75
C ARG A 147 7.95 -12.47 -10.34
N SER A 148 8.78 -11.49 -10.73
CA SER A 148 8.53 -10.08 -10.48
C SER A 148 7.22 -9.63 -11.16
N PHE A 149 7.07 -9.95 -12.45
CA PHE A 149 5.88 -9.64 -13.22
C PHE A 149 4.62 -10.24 -12.60
N LEU A 150 4.62 -11.54 -12.26
CA LEU A 150 3.46 -12.18 -11.63
C LEU A 150 3.15 -11.60 -10.25
N GLY A 151 4.16 -11.15 -9.50
CA GLY A 151 3.97 -10.42 -8.25
C GLY A 151 3.24 -9.10 -8.47
N HIS A 152 3.63 -8.33 -9.48
CA HIS A 152 2.99 -7.07 -9.85
C HIS A 152 1.60 -7.26 -10.46
N ALA A 153 1.44 -8.16 -11.42
CA ALA A 153 0.15 -8.48 -12.04
C ALA A 153 -0.83 -9.06 -11.02
N GLY A 154 -0.33 -9.83 -10.05
CA GLY A 154 -1.11 -10.39 -8.95
C GLY A 154 -1.78 -9.32 -8.07
N PHE A 155 -1.20 -8.13 -7.96
CA PHE A 155 -1.81 -6.99 -7.26
C PHE A 155 -3.11 -6.52 -7.93
N TYR A 156 -3.23 -6.69 -9.26
CA TYR A 156 -4.42 -6.33 -10.04
C TYR A 156 -5.31 -7.52 -10.39
N ARG A 157 -5.03 -8.69 -9.82
CA ARG A 157 -5.73 -9.96 -10.12
C ARG A 157 -7.25 -9.85 -10.09
N ARG A 158 -7.82 -9.00 -9.22
CA ARG A 158 -9.29 -8.83 -9.12
C ARG A 158 -9.93 -8.19 -10.36
N PHE A 159 -9.17 -7.40 -11.11
CA PHE A 159 -9.63 -6.72 -12.32
C PHE A 159 -9.47 -7.60 -13.57
N ILE A 160 -8.67 -8.65 -13.49
CA ILE A 160 -8.35 -9.55 -14.60
C ILE A 160 -9.19 -10.82 -14.48
N LYS A 161 -10.18 -10.94 -15.36
CA LYS A 161 -11.04 -12.12 -15.42
C LYS A 161 -10.20 -13.36 -15.74
N ASN A 162 -10.43 -14.46 -15.02
CA ASN A 162 -9.70 -15.71 -15.20
C ASN A 162 -8.17 -15.62 -15.02
N PHE A 163 -7.66 -14.63 -14.27
CA PHE A 163 -6.21 -14.43 -14.05
C PHE A 163 -5.42 -15.73 -13.82
N ASN A 164 -5.89 -16.62 -12.96
CA ASN A 164 -5.19 -17.87 -12.65
C ASN A 164 -5.03 -18.79 -13.87
N LYS A 165 -6.00 -18.79 -14.80
CA LYS A 165 -5.93 -19.59 -16.03
C LYS A 165 -4.90 -18.99 -16.99
N ILE A 166 -4.92 -17.67 -17.13
CA ILE A 166 -4.01 -16.93 -18.02
C ILE A 166 -2.58 -17.01 -17.50
N ALA A 167 -2.37 -16.81 -16.18
CA ALA A 167 -1.05 -16.84 -15.55
C ALA A 167 -0.47 -18.26 -15.38
N LEU A 168 -1.21 -19.32 -15.75
CA LEU A 168 -0.79 -20.70 -15.53
C LEU A 168 0.50 -21.08 -16.26
N PRO A 169 0.70 -20.76 -17.57
CA PRO A 169 1.95 -21.05 -18.27
C PRO A 169 3.15 -20.36 -17.61
N LEU A 170 2.99 -19.10 -17.23
CA LEU A 170 4.03 -18.33 -16.52
C LEU A 170 4.34 -18.90 -15.14
N SER A 171 3.32 -19.38 -14.43
CA SER A 171 3.50 -19.98 -13.10
C SER A 171 4.24 -21.33 -13.16
N LYS A 172 4.11 -22.08 -14.27
CA LYS A 172 4.87 -23.33 -14.49
C LYS A 172 6.37 -23.06 -14.61
N LEU A 173 6.77 -21.94 -15.21
CA LEU A 173 8.17 -21.52 -15.30
C LEU A 173 8.82 -21.24 -13.94
N LEU A 174 8.03 -21.07 -12.88
CA LEU A 174 8.53 -20.82 -11.52
C LEU A 174 8.66 -22.11 -10.69
N GLN A 175 8.30 -23.26 -11.24
CA GLN A 175 8.39 -24.54 -10.53
C GLN A 175 9.85 -24.98 -10.41
N LYS A 176 10.13 -25.74 -9.36
CA LYS A 176 11.47 -26.29 -9.12
C LYS A 176 11.83 -27.28 -10.22
N ASP A 177 13.10 -27.28 -10.63
CA ASP A 177 13.66 -28.22 -11.62
C ASP A 177 13.06 -28.12 -13.03
N VAL A 178 12.44 -26.98 -13.36
CA VAL A 178 11.96 -26.66 -14.71
C VAL A 178 12.99 -25.77 -15.42
N GLU A 179 13.36 -26.15 -16.64
CA GLU A 179 14.21 -25.31 -17.50
C GLU A 179 13.42 -24.10 -17.98
N PHE A 180 14.04 -22.91 -17.95
CA PHE A 180 13.38 -21.69 -18.39
C PHE A 180 13.25 -21.67 -19.91
N ASN A 181 12.04 -21.97 -20.41
CA ASN A 181 11.69 -21.86 -21.82
C ASN A 181 10.47 -20.95 -21.97
N PHE A 182 10.69 -19.72 -22.45
CA PHE A 182 9.63 -18.74 -22.66
C PHE A 182 8.96 -18.95 -24.03
N ASP A 183 8.17 -20.01 -24.11
CA ASP A 183 7.54 -20.50 -25.34
C ASP A 183 6.27 -19.71 -25.73
N HIS A 184 5.64 -20.11 -26.83
CA HIS A 184 4.47 -19.43 -27.39
C HIS A 184 3.30 -19.29 -26.38
N PRO A 185 2.89 -20.35 -25.64
CA PRO A 185 1.91 -20.21 -24.55
C PRO A 185 2.30 -19.18 -23.48
N CYS A 186 3.58 -19.06 -23.13
CA CYS A 186 4.04 -18.06 -22.17
C CYS A 186 3.97 -16.64 -22.74
N ILE A 187 4.29 -16.47 -24.02
CA ILE A 187 4.16 -15.18 -24.72
C ILE A 187 2.70 -14.75 -24.79
N GLU A 188 1.80 -15.64 -25.19
CA GLU A 188 0.36 -15.36 -25.24
C GLU A 188 -0.17 -14.95 -23.85
N ALA A 189 0.13 -15.75 -22.83
CA ALA A 189 -0.25 -15.45 -21.45
C ALA A 189 0.29 -14.09 -20.97
N PHE A 190 1.54 -13.77 -21.31
CA PHE A 190 2.16 -12.50 -20.93
C PHE A 190 1.52 -11.31 -21.63
N GLN A 191 1.23 -11.41 -22.93
CA GLN A 191 0.55 -10.34 -23.67
C GLN A 191 -0.90 -10.18 -23.23
N GLU A 192 -1.61 -11.27 -22.93
CA GLU A 192 -2.97 -11.22 -22.41
C GLU A 192 -3.04 -10.56 -21.02
N LEU A 193 -2.06 -10.82 -20.14
CA LEU A 193 -1.99 -10.16 -18.83
C LEU A 193 -1.60 -8.67 -18.88
N LYS A 194 -1.08 -8.20 -20.01
CA LYS A 194 -0.73 -6.79 -20.23
C LYS A 194 -1.92 -5.95 -20.71
N ASN A 195 -2.91 -6.58 -21.35
CA ASN A 195 -4.09 -5.91 -21.93
C ASN A 195 -5.27 -5.88 -20.94
#